data_AF-A0A7V8F4S6-F1
#
_entry.id   AF-A0A7V8F4S6-F1
#
_cell.length_a   1.000
_cell.length_b   1.000
_cell.length_c   1.000
_cell.angle_alpha   90.00
_cell.angle_beta   90.00
_cell.angle_gamma   90.00
#
_symmetry.space_group_name_H-M   'P 1'
#
loop_
_entity.id
_entity.type
_entity.pdbx_description
1 polymer ?
#
loop_
_entity_poly.entity_id
_entity_poly.type
_entity_poly.pdbx_seq_one_letter_code
_entity_poly.pdbx_strand_id
1 'polypeptide(L)' 'MRHSIATMALAGSLRQKLEAAAAAGFDAIELFENDLIQCPQSSQQVR' A
#
# COMPACT_ATOMS: atom_id res chain seq x y z
N MET A 1 -2.10 10.52 -16.96
CA MET A 1 -1.87 9.07 -16.77
C MET A 1 -1.89 8.83 -15.26
N ARG A 2 -2.41 7.70 -14.78
CA ARG A 2 -2.44 7.39 -13.35
C ARG A 2 -1.21 6.53 -13.02
N HIS A 3 -0.34 6.99 -12.15
CA HIS A 3 0.88 6.27 -11.77
C HIS A 3 0.58 5.34 -10.59
N SER A 4 0.85 4.05 -10.76
CA SER A 4 0.69 3.03 -9.72
C SER A 4 2.04 2.45 -9.28
N ILE A 5 2.09 1.96 -8.04
CA ILE A 5 3.20 1.16 -7.53
C ILE A 5 2.68 -0.08 -6.80
N ALA A 6 3.32 -1.23 -7.02
CA ALA A 6 3.01 -2.44 -6.29
C ALA A 6 3.58 -2.41 -4.87
N THR A 7 2.77 -2.83 -3.90
CA THR A 7 3.16 -2.98 -2.49
C THR A 7 4.32 -3.96 -2.27
N MET A 8 4.56 -4.88 -3.20
CA MET A 8 5.74 -5.75 -3.18
C MET A 8 7.06 -5.02 -3.45
N ALA A 9 7.02 -3.84 -4.08
CA ALA A 9 8.20 -3.02 -4.35
C ALA A 9 8.65 -2.19 -3.14
N LEU A 10 7.85 -2.17 -2.06
CA LEU A 10 8.08 -1.37 -0.87
C LEU A 10 8.23 -2.27 0.37
N ALA A 11 9.13 -1.89 1.27
CA ALA A 11 9.34 -2.58 2.53
C ALA A 11 8.46 -1.98 3.66
N GLY A 12 8.29 -2.75 4.75
CA GLY A 12 7.57 -2.32 5.94
C GLY A 12 6.10 -2.74 5.97
N SER A 13 5.36 -2.23 6.95
CA SER A 13 3.91 -2.47 7.12
C SER A 13 3.09 -1.81 6.02
N LEU A 14 1.86 -2.28 5.77
CA LEU A 14 0.95 -1.69 4.78
C LEU A 14 0.79 -0.17 4.94
N ARG A 15 0.69 0.35 6.17
CA ARG A 15 0.64 1.80 6.44
C ARG A 15 1.88 2.52 5.93
N GLN A 16 3.07 2.01 6.24
CA GLN A 16 4.34 2.62 5.79
C GLN A 16 4.45 2.60 4.27
N LYS A 17 4.00 1.52 3.61
CA LYS A 17 3.99 1.42 2.15
C LYS A 17 3.06 2.45 1.51
N LEU A 18 1.86 2.65 2.07
CA LEU A 18 0.91 3.68 1.62
C LEU A 18 1.48 5.09 1.77
N GLU A 19 2.07 5.39 2.92
CA GLU A 19 2.74 6.68 3.19
C GLU A 19 3.91 6.91 2.22
N ALA A 20 4.74 5.90 1.97
CA ALA A 20 5.85 5.98 1.02
C ALA A 20 5.38 6.19 -0.43
N ALA A 21 4.32 5.48 -0.87
CA ALA A 21 3.75 5.63 -2.20
C ALA A 21 3.19 7.05 -2.41
N ALA A 22 2.47 7.58 -1.41
CA ALA A 22 1.94 8.94 -1.45
C ALA A 22 3.07 9.99 -1.48
N ALA A 23 4.10 9.83 -0.65
CA ALA A 23 5.26 10.73 -0.63
C ALA A 23 6.05 10.72 -1.94
N ALA A 24 6.08 9.59 -2.65
CA ALA A 24 6.71 9.46 -3.96
C ALA A 24 5.83 9.95 -5.12
N GLY A 25 4.58 10.38 -4.86
CA GLY A 25 3.68 10.95 -5.86
C GLY A 25 2.94 9.91 -6.71
N PHE A 26 2.78 8.67 -6.24
CA PHE A 26 1.92 7.69 -6.90
C PHE A 26 0.44 7.95 -6.59
N ASP A 27 -0.41 7.82 -7.60
CA ASP A 27 -1.86 8.03 -7.52
C ASP A 27 -2.62 6.76 -7.08
N ALA A 28 -1.93 5.62 -7.05
CA ALA A 28 -2.50 4.31 -6.79
C ALA A 28 -1.46 3.36 -6.23
N ILE A 29 -1.95 2.35 -5.50
CA ILE A 29 -1.16 1.17 -5.15
C ILE A 29 -1.77 -0.09 -5.78
N GLU A 30 -0.92 -1.04 -6.15
CA GLU A 30 -1.31 -2.40 -6.47
C GLU A 30 -1.10 -3.24 -5.19
N LEU A 31 -2.21 -3.55 -4.53
CA LEU A 31 -2.22 -4.20 -3.23
C LEU A 31 -2.07 -5.72 -3.37
N PHE A 32 -1.13 -6.30 -2.63
CA PHE A 32 -0.95 -7.75 -2.57
C PHE A 32 -1.68 -8.33 -1.35
N GLU A 33 -2.27 -9.52 -1.49
CA GLU A 33 -3.08 -10.16 -0.46
C GLU A 33 -2.34 -10.28 0.89
N ASN A 34 -1.05 -10.64 0.84
CA ASN A 34 -0.23 -10.79 2.03
C ASN A 34 -0.16 -9.52 2.89
N ASP A 35 -0.19 -8.33 2.26
CA ASP A 35 -0.20 -7.07 3.00
C ASP A 35 -1.51 -6.85 3.78
N LEU A 36 -2.63 -7.38 3.30
CA LEU A 36 -3.90 -7.38 4.04
C LEU A 36 -3.90 -8.40 5.16
N ILE A 37 -3.41 -9.62 4.91
CA ILE A 37 -3.33 -10.69 5.92
C ILE A 37 -2.47 -10.26 7.11
N GLN A 38 -1.39 -9.52 6.84
CA GLN A 38 -0.47 -9.04 7.87
C GLN A 38 -0.89 -7.69 8.48
N CYS A 39 -1.89 -7.02 7.91
CA CYS A 39 -2.39 -5.76 8.44
C CYS A 39 -3.26 -6.02 9.69
N PRO A 40 -2.99 -5.37 10.83
CA PRO A 40 -3.80 -5.53 12.04
C PRO A 40 -5.20 -4.91 11.93
N GLN A 41 -5.45 -4.13 10.87
CA GLN A 41 -6.72 -3.45 10.62
C GLN A 41 -7.59 -4.32 9.72
N SER A 42 -8.92 -4.24 9.85
CA SER A 42 -9.81 -4.90 8.91
C SER A 42 -9.66 -4.27 7.52
N SER A 43 -9.90 -5.04 6.46
CA SER A 43 -9.83 -4.53 5.08
C SER A 43 -10.73 -3.31 4.84
N GLN A 44 -11.86 -3.21 5.54
CA GLN A 44 -12.76 -2.05 5.49
C GLN A 44 -12.16 -0.75 6.05
N GLN A 45 -11.09 -0.86 6.84
CA GLN A 45 -10.40 0.26 7.49
C GLN A 45 -9.13 0.70 6.75
N VAL A 46 -8.67 -0.03 5.73
CA VAL A 46 -7.53 0.34 4.90
C VAL A 46 -7.98 1.41 3.89
N ARG A 47 -7.37 2.60 3.93
CA ARG A 47 -7.70 3.75 3.07
C ARG A 47 -6.44 4.48 2.64
#